data_AF-A0A537H604-F1
#
_entry.id   AF-A0A537H604-F1
#
_cell.length_a   1.000
_cell.length_b   1.000
_cell.length_c   1.000
_cell.angle_alpha   90.00
_cell.angle_beta   90.00
_cell.angle_gamma   90.00
#
_symmetry.space_group_name_H-M   'P 1'
#
loop_
_entity.id
_entity.type
_entity.pdbx_description
1 polymer ?
#
loop_
_entity_poly.entity_id
_entity_poly.type
_entity_poly.pdbx_seq_one_letter_code
_entity_poly.pdbx_strand_id
1 'polypeptide(L)'
;HSLLYRYRSKVGSRDREGAFLVCSFWLVACLARMGRTEEALRIFKDLLGYSSHLGLYSEEIDPETLEFMGNFPQAFSHMGLIMAAFELDSALDGGPGSTAP
;
A
#
# COMPACT_ATOMS: atom_id res chain seq x y z
N HIS A 1 0.79 -11.46 -2.82
CA HIS A 1 1.78 -10.39 -3.03
C HIS A 1 1.14 -9.06 -2.68
N SER A 2 1.85 -8.20 -1.96
CA SER A 2 1.37 -6.89 -1.48
C SER A 2 1.68 -5.74 -2.45
N LEU A 3 2.79 -5.85 -3.18
CA LEU A 3 3.28 -4.86 -4.12
C LEU A 3 2.48 -4.89 -5.43
N LEU A 4 2.00 -3.71 -5.84
CA LEU A 4 1.25 -3.50 -7.08
C LEU A 4 1.98 -2.54 -8.01
N TYR A 5 2.05 -2.91 -9.29
CA TYR A 5 2.39 -1.99 -10.36
C TYR A 5 1.18 -1.10 -10.69
N ARG A 6 1.45 0.15 -11.09
CA ARG A 6 0.41 1.07 -11.57
C ARG A 6 -0.22 0.60 -12.88
N TYR A 7 0.58 -0.02 -13.75
CA TYR A 7 0.14 -0.59 -15.02
C TYR A 7 0.65 -2.02 -15.17
N ARG A 8 -0.01 -2.78 -16.05
CA ARG A 8 0.53 -4.07 -16.48
C ARG A 8 1.84 -3.79 -17.22
N SER A 9 2.95 -4.32 -16.68
CA SER A 9 4.29 -4.13 -17.26
C SER A 9 4.29 -4.49 -18.75
N LYS A 10 4.75 -3.56 -19.59
CA LYS A 10 5.02 -3.84 -21.00
C LYS A 10 6.41 -4.45 -21.07
N VAL A 11 6.48 -5.73 -21.42
CA VAL A 11 7.76 -6.42 -21.67
C VAL A 11 8.58 -5.57 -22.65
N GLY A 12 9.76 -5.09 -22.24
CA GLY A 12 10.71 -4.38 -23.10
C GLY A 12 10.68 -2.85 -23.09
N SER A 13 9.96 -2.17 -22.18
CA SER A 13 10.19 -0.72 -21.98
C SER A 13 11.56 -0.49 -21.34
N ARG A 14 12.29 0.52 -21.83
CA ARG A 14 13.66 0.84 -21.34
C ARG A 14 13.71 1.34 -19.89
N ASP A 15 12.57 1.77 -19.37
CA ASP A 15 12.41 2.17 -17.98
C ASP A 15 11.82 0.98 -17.22
N ARG A 16 12.63 0.37 -16.34
CA ARG A 16 12.18 -0.64 -15.36
C ARG A 16 11.36 0.12 -14.31
N GLU A 17 10.05 0.18 -14.49
CA GLU A 17 9.12 0.71 -13.48
C GLU A 17 9.03 -0.28 -12.31
N GLY A 18 9.11 0.20 -11.08
CA GLY A 18 8.92 -0.58 -9.86
C GLY A 18 7.45 -0.69 -9.46
N ALA A 19 7.19 -1.39 -8.36
CA ALA A 19 5.86 -1.41 -7.76
C ALA A 19 5.59 -0.08 -7.03
N PHE A 20 4.42 0.51 -7.24
CA PHE A 20 4.04 1.79 -6.65
C PHE A 20 3.47 1.57 -5.25
N LEU A 21 4.10 2.16 -4.24
CA LEU A 21 3.66 2.00 -2.86
C LEU A 21 2.29 2.62 -2.61
N VAL A 22 2.00 3.78 -3.20
CA VAL A 22 0.66 4.40 -3.12
C VAL A 22 -0.45 3.49 -3.68
N CYS A 23 -0.22 2.83 -4.81
CA CYS A 23 -1.17 1.87 -5.39
C CYS A 23 -1.36 0.64 -4.50
N SER A 24 -0.26 0.18 -3.88
CA SER A 24 -0.26 -0.95 -2.96
C SER A 24 -1.05 -0.63 -1.68
N PHE A 25 -0.91 0.57 -1.12
CA PHE A 25 -1.74 1.02 0.00
C PHE A 25 -3.21 1.22 -0.39
N TRP A 26 -3.49 1.71 -1.60
CA TRP A 26 -4.87 1.79 -2.10
C TRP A 26 -5.56 0.44 -2.20
N LEU A 27 -4.83 -0.64 -2.51
CA LEU A 27 -5.38 -1.99 -2.45
C LEU A 27 -5.87 -2.33 -1.04
N VAL A 28 -5.11 -1.99 0.01
CA VAL A 28 -5.54 -2.20 1.40
C VAL A 28 -6.84 -1.45 1.69
N ALA A 29 -6.92 -0.17 1.33
CA ALA A 29 -8.13 0.64 1.50
C ALA A 29 -9.34 0.02 0.77
N CYS A 30 -9.16 -0.41 -0.48
CA CYS A 30 -10.21 -1.08 -1.25
C CYS A 30 -10.67 -2.39 -0.60
N LEU A 31 -9.73 -3.24 -0.16
CA LEU A 31 -10.05 -4.50 0.51
C LEU A 31 -10.79 -4.27 1.82
N ALA A 32 -10.37 -3.28 2.62
CA ALA A 32 -11.03 -2.89 3.86
C ALA A 32 -12.49 -2.47 3.59
N ARG A 33 -12.72 -1.60 2.60
CA ARG A 33 -14.07 -1.17 2.18
C ARG A 33 -14.95 -2.30 1.66
N MET A 34 -14.34 -3.34 1.08
CA MET A 34 -15.06 -4.54 0.64
C MET A 34 -15.36 -5.54 1.77
N GLY A 35 -15.01 -5.21 3.02
CA GLY A 35 -15.15 -6.13 4.17
C GLY A 35 -14.13 -7.26 4.18
N ARG A 36 -13.13 -7.24 3.29
CA ARG A 36 -12.02 -8.23 3.24
C ARG A 36 -10.92 -7.84 4.23
N THR A 37 -11.29 -7.64 5.49
CA THR A 37 -10.45 -7.04 6.53
C THR A 37 -9.22 -7.89 6.87
N GLU A 38 -9.35 -9.21 6.92
CA GLU A 38 -8.23 -10.13 7.18
C GLU A 38 -7.14 -10.01 6.10
N GLU A 39 -7.55 -9.95 4.84
CA GLU A 39 -6.64 -9.82 3.71
C GLU A 39 -6.01 -8.42 3.65
N ALA A 40 -6.82 -7.38 3.89
CA ALA A 40 -6.36 -6.00 4.00
C ALA A 40 -5.29 -5.87 5.09
N LEU A 41 -5.54 -6.42 6.28
CA LEU A 41 -4.60 -6.41 7.40
C LEU A 41 -3.31 -7.16 7.08
N ARG A 42 -3.40 -8.33 6.43
CA ARG A 42 -2.23 -9.10 6.02
C ARG A 42 -1.36 -8.30 5.04
N ILE A 43 -1.97 -7.69 4.03
CA ILE A 43 -1.25 -6.88 3.03
C ILE A 43 -0.69 -5.61 3.67
N PHE A 44 -1.45 -4.95 4.54
CA PHE A 44 -1.01 -3.75 5.24
C PHE A 44 0.25 -4.00 6.07
N LYS A 45 0.27 -5.08 6.87
CA LYS A 45 1.44 -5.46 7.69
C LYS A 45 2.68 -5.74 6.84
N ASP A 46 2.50 -6.39 5.69
CA ASP A 46 3.58 -6.64 4.75
C ASP A 46 4.13 -5.32 4.18
N LEU A 47 3.24 -4.38 3.83
CA LEU A 47 3.63 -3.07 3.31
C LEU A 47 4.41 -2.22 4.32
N LEU A 48 4.10 -2.32 5.62
CA LEU A 48 4.84 -1.62 6.67
C LEU A 48 6.33 -2.02 6.72
N GLY A 49 6.64 -3.24 6.31
CA GLY A 49 8.01 -3.76 6.25
C GLY A 49 8.87 -3.13 5.16
N TYR A 50 8.28 -2.43 4.18
CA TYR A 50 9.02 -1.75 3.11
C TYR A 50 9.46 -0.33 3.46
N SER A 51 9.22 0.13 4.69
CA SER A 51 9.74 1.44 5.13
C SER A 51 11.25 1.42 5.35
N SER A 52 11.89 2.58 5.20
CA SER A 52 13.26 2.77 5.68
C SER A 52 13.31 2.66 7.21
N HIS A 53 14.52 2.57 7.76
CA HIS A 53 14.75 2.63 9.21
C HIS A 53 14.18 3.87 9.91
N LEU A 54 13.88 4.95 9.18
CA LEU A 54 13.22 6.16 9.70
C LEU A 54 11.69 6.12 9.55
N GLY A 55 11.11 5.03 9.04
CA GLY A 55 9.68 4.91 8.75
C GLY A 55 9.25 5.61 7.45
N LEU A 56 10.20 6.04 6.61
CA LEU A 56 9.91 6.75 5.37
C LEU A 56 9.78 5.80 4.18
N TYR A 57 8.87 6.12 3.26
CA TYR A 57 8.58 5.36 2.04
C TYR A 57 9.05 6.08 0.78
N SER A 58 9.50 5.31 -0.21
CA SER A 58 9.75 5.77 -1.58
C SER A 58 8.46 5.80 -2.40
N GLU A 59 8.55 6.30 -3.63
CA GLU A 59 7.48 6.23 -4.62
C GLU A 59 7.28 4.80 -5.12
N GLU A 60 8.38 4.17 -5.49
CA GLU A 60 8.43 2.84 -6.08
C GLU A 60 9.41 1.94 -5.31
N ILE A 61 9.20 0.63 -5.43
CA ILE A 61 10.13 -0.40 -4.95
C ILE A 61 10.33 -1.43 -6.05
N ASP A 62 11.59 -1.80 -6.33
CA ASP A 62 11.89 -2.97 -7.14
C ASP A 62 11.47 -4.23 -6.35
N PRO A 63 10.51 -5.04 -6.81
CA PRO A 63 10.04 -6.19 -6.05
C PRO A 63 11.02 -7.37 -6.02
N GLU A 64 12.07 -7.37 -6.85
CA GLU A 64 13.14 -8.37 -6.86
C GLU A 64 14.25 -8.00 -5.86
N THR A 65 14.68 -6.74 -5.86
CA THR A 65 15.82 -6.28 -5.04
C THR A 65 15.42 -5.57 -3.75
N LEU A 66 14.17 -5.13 -3.65
CA LEU A 66 13.62 -4.27 -2.59
C LEU A 66 14.26 -2.87 -2.54
N GLU A 67 14.97 -2.46 -3.59
CA GLU A 67 15.55 -1.13 -3.67
C GLU A 67 14.46 -0.06 -3.81
N PHE A 68 14.69 1.07 -3.15
CA PHE A 68 13.83 2.24 -3.28
C PHE A 68 14.08 2.93 -4.62
N MET A 69 12.98 3.22 -5.31
CA MET A 69 12.98 3.85 -6.62
C MET A 69 12.09 5.10 -6.62
N GLY A 70 12.37 5.99 -7.57
CA GLY A 70 11.64 7.26 -7.70
C GLY A 70 11.90 8.21 -6.54
N ASN A 71 10.92 9.05 -6.23
CA ASN A 71 11.05 10.06 -5.18
C ASN A 71 11.19 9.45 -3.79
N PHE A 72 12.07 10.02 -2.95
CA PHE A 72 12.23 9.64 -1.54
C PHE A 72 12.60 10.86 -0.66
N PRO A 73 11.87 11.12 0.45
CA PRO A 73 10.62 10.47 0.84
C PRO A 73 9.46 10.90 -0.06
N GLN A 74 8.57 9.98 -0.43
CA GLN A 74 7.44 10.30 -1.31
C GLN A 74 6.17 10.62 -0.52
N ALA A 75 5.69 11.87 -0.58
CA ALA A 75 4.51 12.31 0.16
C ALA A 75 3.24 11.49 -0.15
N PHE A 76 3.03 11.13 -1.43
CA PHE A 76 1.86 10.35 -1.83
C PHE A 76 1.85 8.92 -1.28
N SER A 77 3.02 8.27 -1.13
CA SER A 77 3.11 6.95 -0.50
C SER A 77 2.68 7.01 0.97
N HIS A 78 3.10 8.06 1.69
CA HIS A 78 2.70 8.29 3.08
C HIS A 78 1.21 8.64 3.20
N MET A 79 0.66 9.41 2.25
CA MET A 79 -0.79 9.66 2.18
C MET A 79 -1.56 8.35 1.95
N GLY A 80 -1.05 7.48 1.08
CA GLY A 80 -1.59 6.13 0.85
C GLY A 80 -1.61 5.30 2.15
N LEU A 81 -0.50 5.29 2.89
CA LEU A 81 -0.39 4.62 4.20
C LEU A 81 -1.47 5.12 5.18
N ILE A 82 -1.61 6.44 5.33
CA ILE A 82 -2.60 7.04 6.24
C ILE A 82 -4.03 6.64 5.84
N MET A 83 -4.35 6.70 4.55
CA MET A 83 -5.67 6.31 4.05
C MET A 83 -5.94 4.82 4.27
N ALA A 84 -4.97 3.95 3.99
CA ALA A 84 -5.08 2.51 4.21
C ALA A 84 -5.32 2.18 5.69
N ALA A 85 -4.59 2.85 6.60
CA ALA A 85 -4.77 2.68 8.04
C ALA A 85 -6.17 3.11 8.49
N PHE A 86 -6.63 4.29 8.05
CA PHE A 86 -7.94 4.83 8.41
C PHE A 86 -9.10 3.93 7.94
N GLU A 87 -9.04 3.44 6.70
CA GLU A 87 -10.08 2.57 6.13
C GLU A 87 -10.08 1.19 6.79
N LEU A 88 -8.90 0.65 7.10
CA LEU A 88 -8.78 -0.63 7.78
C LEU A 88 -9.29 -0.56 9.22
N ASP A 89 -8.92 0.49 9.96
CA ASP A 89 -9.40 0.77 11.31
C ASP A 89 -10.94 0.89 11.34
N SER A 90 -11.48 1.73 10.46
CA SER A 90 -12.93 1.88 10.28
C SER A 90 -13.62 0.54 9.99
N ALA A 91 -13.04 -0.31 9.13
CA ALA A 91 -13.62 -1.60 8.79
C ALA A 91 -13.53 -2.63 9.93
N LEU A 92 -12.53 -2.53 10.82
CA LEU A 92 -12.40 -3.40 12.00
C LEU A 92 -13.38 -3.02 13.11
N ASP A 93 -13.68 -1.72 13.26
CA ASP A 93 -14.66 -1.20 14.23
C ASP A 93 -16.13 -1.37 13.77
N GLY A 94 -16.35 -1.99 12.60
CA GLY A 94 -17.67 -2.27 12.02
C GLY A 94 -18.20 -1.19 11.05
N GLY A 95 -17.39 -0.18 10.73
CA GLY A 95 -17.68 0.87 9.75
C GLY A 95 -18.41 2.09 10.33
N PRO A 96 -18.43 3.24 9.63
CA PRO A 96 -19.28 4.37 9.99
C PRO A 96 -20.75 3.94 9.85
N GLY A 97 -21.36 3.59 10.98
CA GLY A 97 -22.69 2.96 11.04
C GLY A 97 -22.77 1.76 12.00
N SER A 98 -21.64 1.25 12.50
CA SER A 98 -21.61 0.25 13.57
C SER A 98 -22.04 0.85 14.89
N THR A 99 -23.34 0.88 15.10
CA THR A 99 -23.92 0.86 16.44
C THR A 99 -24.03 -0.60 16.85
N ALA A 100 -22.91 -1.18 17.28
CA ALA A 100 -23.00 -2.40 18.08
C ALA A 100 -23.50 -2.03 19.50
N PRO A 101 -24.36 -2.86 20.12
CA PRO A 101 -25.14 -2.54 21.32
C PRO A 101 -24.33 -2.34 22.60
#